data_AF-A0A1H8U337-F1
#
_entry.id   AF-A0A1H8U337-F1
#
_cell.length_a   1.000
_cell.length_b   1.000
_cell.length_c   1.000
_cell.angle_alpha   90.00
_cell.angle_beta   90.00
_cell.angle_gamma   90.00
#
_symmetry.space_group_name_H-M   'P 1'
#
loop_
_entity.id
_entity.type
_entity.pdbx_description
1 polymer ?
#
loop_
_entity_poly.entity_id
_entity_poly.type
_entity_poly.pdbx_seq_one_letter_code
_entity_poly.pdbx_strand_id
1 'polypeptide(L)'
;MSWYALTTLDDARRATTSLLLPVDIGRWLRLALIAFFVGGLGGGSGGGGGGQGTVNYSFDEPLPGFVDGVPSVDALPVRSLLPMVAVVLVVLALLGFGYLLVGSVLEFVFVDGVSRRSVRIRAPFREHLHLGLRLFAFRVLVGLLILALVAIPLAGAVLGGVGLSPALFLLALPVLLVVGLVALVVGVVLQLTTDLVVPTMLAEDRGVLDGWQRVYPLLRSEWEQTALYVLVRYALAIGAAIVVGLVVVLLALVVALPFVVVGGVLYVALLSTGGLGTVGWFVLGVVGALYGLSVVVVGLFVQVPVVTYFRYYALFVLGEFDPALDLVASVRADVGDASDRTDATG
;
A
#
# COMPACT_ATOMS: atom_id res chain seq x y z
N MET A 1 6.52 -19.56 28.62
CA MET A 1 6.01 -19.76 27.26
C MET A 1 6.37 -18.52 26.47
N SER A 2 7.33 -18.63 25.54
CA SER A 2 7.72 -17.51 24.69
C SER A 2 6.66 -17.32 23.60
N TRP A 3 6.10 -16.13 23.48
CA TRP A 3 5.12 -15.81 22.46
C TRP A 3 5.78 -15.78 21.08
N TYR A 4 5.34 -16.62 20.14
CA TYR A 4 5.91 -16.73 18.78
C TYR A 4 5.98 -15.38 18.07
N ALA A 5 4.96 -14.53 18.28
CA ALA A 5 4.87 -13.20 17.71
C ALA A 5 6.01 -12.26 18.15
N LEU A 6 6.68 -12.53 19.28
CA LEU A 6 7.80 -11.73 19.79
C LEU A 6 9.16 -12.32 19.40
N THR A 7 9.32 -13.64 19.48
CA THR A 7 10.59 -14.32 19.13
C THR A 7 10.93 -14.16 17.65
N THR A 8 9.91 -14.17 16.79
CA THR A 8 10.08 -14.02 15.33
C THR A 8 10.42 -12.61 14.88
N LEU A 9 10.31 -11.58 15.75
CA LEU A 9 10.65 -10.19 15.40
C LEU A 9 12.14 -10.01 15.11
N ASP A 10 12.98 -10.58 15.97
CA ASP A 10 14.44 -10.48 15.83
C ASP A 10 14.93 -11.29 14.63
N ASP A 11 14.35 -12.46 14.40
CA ASP A 11 14.67 -13.29 13.24
C ASP A 11 14.25 -12.61 11.93
N ALA A 12 13.07 -11.98 11.89
CA ALA A 12 12.64 -11.18 10.76
C ALA A 12 13.57 -9.99 10.50
N ARG A 13 14.06 -9.32 11.56
CA ARG A 13 15.01 -8.21 11.44
C ARG A 13 16.35 -8.68 10.89
N ARG A 14 16.89 -9.79 11.39
CA ARG A 14 18.16 -10.38 10.92
C ARG A 14 18.04 -10.85 9.47
N ALA A 15 16.97 -11.57 9.13
CA ALA A 15 16.70 -12.03 7.77
C ALA A 15 16.61 -10.85 6.78
N THR A 16 15.87 -9.80 7.15
CA THR A 16 15.78 -8.56 6.34
C THR A 16 17.14 -7.91 6.14
N THR A 17 17.91 -7.78 7.21
CA THR A 17 19.27 -7.19 7.16
C THR A 17 20.19 -8.02 6.25
N SER A 18 20.14 -9.35 6.36
CA SER A 18 20.94 -10.28 5.54
C SER A 18 20.52 -10.29 4.06
N LEU A 19 19.27 -9.97 3.75
CA LEU A 19 18.79 -9.89 2.36
C LEU A 19 19.19 -8.56 1.73
N LEU A 20 19.17 -7.47 2.49
CA LEU A 20 19.45 -6.12 1.99
C LEU A 20 20.95 -5.80 1.95
N LEU A 21 21.75 -6.53 2.72
CA LEU A 21 23.20 -6.41 2.76
C LEU A 21 23.86 -7.66 2.13
N PRO A 22 24.89 -7.50 1.28
CA PRO A 22 25.49 -6.24 0.82
C PRO A 22 24.55 -5.44 -0.10
N VAL A 23 24.74 -4.11 -0.12
CA VAL A 23 23.90 -3.19 -0.90
C VAL A 23 24.11 -3.43 -2.40
N ASP A 24 23.12 -4.05 -3.02
CA ASP A 24 23.05 -4.25 -4.47
C ASP A 24 21.90 -3.38 -5.05
N ILE A 25 22.26 -2.37 -5.84
CA ILE A 25 21.29 -1.43 -6.44
C ILE A 25 20.24 -2.16 -7.27
N GLY A 26 20.62 -3.22 -7.99
CA GLY A 26 19.70 -4.03 -8.78
C GLY A 26 18.68 -4.78 -7.93
N ARG A 27 19.10 -5.30 -6.77
CA ARG A 27 18.19 -5.92 -5.79
C ARG A 27 17.25 -4.88 -5.18
N TRP A 28 17.77 -3.75 -4.75
CA TRP A 28 16.98 -2.66 -4.15
C TRP A 28 15.96 -2.09 -5.14
N LEU A 29 16.32 -1.91 -6.41
CA LEU A 29 15.40 -1.39 -7.43
C LEU A 29 14.27 -2.38 -7.75
N ARG A 30 14.57 -3.69 -7.78
CA ARG A 30 13.53 -4.71 -7.93
C ARG A 30 12.61 -4.77 -6.72
N LEU A 31 13.16 -4.68 -5.51
CA LEU A 31 12.37 -4.64 -4.28
C LEU A 31 11.54 -3.35 -4.18
N ALA A 32 12.06 -2.20 -4.62
CA ALA A 32 11.33 -0.94 -4.67
C ALA A 32 10.17 -1.01 -5.67
N LEU A 33 10.38 -1.65 -6.83
CA LEU A 33 9.32 -1.92 -7.79
C LEU A 33 8.25 -2.85 -7.19
N ILE A 34 8.66 -3.93 -6.52
CA ILE A 34 7.73 -4.82 -5.82
C ILE A 34 6.97 -4.05 -4.73
N ALA A 35 7.66 -3.27 -3.91
CA ALA A 35 7.08 -2.45 -2.85
C ALA A 35 6.10 -1.40 -3.40
N PHE A 36 6.35 -0.83 -4.59
CA PHE A 36 5.40 0.08 -5.23
C PHE A 36 4.05 -0.57 -5.49
N PHE A 37 4.01 -1.85 -5.88
CA PHE A 37 2.77 -2.57 -6.18
C PHE A 37 2.18 -3.32 -4.97
N VAL A 38 3.03 -3.80 -4.05
CA VAL A 38 2.61 -4.59 -2.88
C VAL A 38 2.37 -3.71 -1.64
N GLY A 39 3.18 -2.67 -1.46
CA GLY A 39 3.16 -1.76 -0.31
C GLY A 39 2.11 -0.65 -0.40
N GLY A 40 1.50 -0.45 -1.57
CA GLY A 40 0.28 0.33 -1.76
C GLY A 40 0.40 1.84 -1.56
N LEU A 41 0.52 2.59 -2.67
CA LEU A 41 0.00 3.96 -2.74
C LEU A 41 -1.50 3.98 -3.14
N GLY A 42 -2.11 2.83 -3.37
CA GLY A 42 -3.54 2.72 -3.68
C GLY A 42 -4.07 1.29 -3.53
N GLY A 43 -4.81 1.03 -2.45
CA GLY A 43 -5.98 0.14 -2.50
C GLY A 43 -5.81 -1.39 -2.41
N GLY A 44 -4.64 -1.95 -2.08
CA GLY A 44 -4.44 -3.41 -2.12
C GLY A 44 -4.43 -4.17 -0.77
N SER A 45 -3.86 -3.59 0.28
CA SER A 45 -3.70 -4.23 1.59
C SER A 45 -4.61 -3.56 2.62
N GLY A 46 -5.51 -4.35 3.19
CA GLY A 46 -6.48 -3.90 4.18
C GLY A 46 -5.80 -3.36 5.44
N GLY A 47 -6.16 -2.13 5.80
CA GLY A 47 -5.78 -1.51 7.07
C GLY A 47 -4.61 -0.54 6.92
N GLY A 48 -4.91 0.69 6.49
CA GLY A 48 -3.92 1.75 6.46
C GLY A 48 -4.05 2.70 5.29
N GLY A 49 -5.26 3.12 4.93
CA GLY A 49 -5.46 4.45 4.36
C GLY A 49 -5.16 5.52 5.43
N GLY A 50 -3.95 5.47 6.00
CA GLY A 50 -3.43 6.46 6.92
C GLY A 50 -2.88 7.58 6.07
N GLY A 51 -3.55 8.72 6.13
CA GLY A 51 -3.30 9.90 5.32
C GLY A 51 -1.84 10.07 4.91
N GLN A 52 -1.58 9.95 3.61
CA GLN A 52 -0.76 10.99 3.02
C GLN A 52 -1.46 12.29 3.38
N GLY A 53 -0.86 13.00 4.34
CA GLY A 53 -1.28 14.33 4.71
C GLY A 53 -1.38 15.12 3.41
N THR A 54 -2.62 15.27 2.94
CA THR A 54 -2.93 16.36 2.05
C THR A 54 -2.73 17.56 2.96
N VAL A 55 -1.52 18.12 2.91
CA VAL A 55 -1.29 19.47 3.43
C VAL A 55 -2.26 20.30 2.61
N ASN A 56 -3.41 20.56 3.20
CA ASN A 56 -4.41 21.42 2.60
C ASN A 56 -3.76 22.80 2.63
N TYR A 57 -3.15 23.22 1.53
CA TYR A 57 -2.78 24.60 1.34
C TYR A 57 -4.09 25.38 1.25
N SER A 58 -4.60 25.80 2.40
CA SER A 58 -5.56 26.89 2.46
C SER A 58 -4.85 28.13 1.93
N PHE A 59 -5.05 28.43 0.65
CA PHE A 59 -4.78 29.75 0.09
C PHE A 59 -5.80 30.70 0.72
N ASP A 60 -5.43 31.25 1.87
CA ASP A 60 -6.27 32.16 2.67
C ASP A 60 -6.07 33.64 2.26
N GLU A 61 -5.44 33.90 1.12
CA GLU A 61 -5.40 35.23 0.52
C GLU A 61 -6.16 35.25 -0.81
N PRO A 62 -7.23 36.06 -0.93
CA PRO A 62 -7.87 36.28 -2.21
C PRO A 62 -6.93 37.12 -3.08
N LEU A 63 -6.24 36.46 -4.02
CA LEU A 63 -5.57 37.14 -5.12
C LEU A 63 -6.62 37.94 -5.90
N PRO A 64 -6.52 39.28 -5.96
CA PRO A 64 -7.48 40.10 -6.68
C PRO A 64 -7.30 39.83 -8.18
N GLY A 65 -8.31 39.21 -8.79
CA GLY A 65 -8.38 38.98 -10.24
C GLY A 65 -8.52 37.53 -10.71
N PHE A 66 -8.48 36.51 -9.83
CA PHE A 66 -8.68 35.10 -10.25
C PHE A 66 -10.14 34.63 -10.15
N VAL A 67 -10.96 35.31 -9.32
CA VAL A 67 -12.34 34.91 -9.01
C VAL A 67 -13.39 35.43 -10.00
N ASP A 68 -13.07 36.41 -10.85
CA ASP A 68 -14.00 36.92 -11.89
C ASP A 68 -14.07 36.03 -13.15
N GLY A 69 -13.28 34.94 -13.20
CA GLY A 69 -13.24 34.00 -14.33
C GLY A 69 -13.62 32.56 -14.00
N VAL A 70 -13.97 32.25 -12.74
CA VAL A 70 -14.43 30.91 -12.36
C VAL A 70 -15.95 30.89 -12.55
N PRO A 71 -16.49 30.20 -13.58
CA PRO A 71 -17.93 30.07 -13.72
C PRO A 71 -18.48 29.44 -12.45
N SER A 72 -19.53 30.06 -11.89
CA SER A 72 -20.32 29.50 -10.81
C SER A 72 -20.68 28.04 -11.12
N VAL A 73 -20.66 27.16 -10.12
CA VAL A 73 -20.91 25.71 -10.30
C VAL A 73 -22.28 25.45 -10.97
N ASP A 74 -23.22 26.39 -10.82
CA ASP A 74 -24.54 26.40 -11.47
C ASP A 74 -24.50 26.69 -12.99
N ALA A 75 -23.38 27.19 -13.52
CA ALA A 75 -23.18 27.52 -14.93
C ALA A 75 -22.41 26.43 -15.71
N LEU A 76 -21.96 25.36 -15.05
CA LEU A 76 -21.41 24.21 -15.74
C LEU A 76 -22.56 23.37 -16.32
N PRO A 77 -22.65 23.18 -17.66
CA PRO A 77 -23.57 22.21 -18.22
C PRO A 77 -23.12 20.79 -17.81
N VAL A 78 -23.49 20.36 -16.61
CA VAL A 78 -23.12 19.06 -16.01
C VAL A 78 -23.41 17.90 -16.98
N ARG A 79 -24.44 18.06 -17.80
CA ARG A 79 -24.87 17.11 -18.84
C ARG A 79 -23.88 16.96 -20.01
N SER A 80 -23.08 17.98 -20.35
CA SER A 80 -22.06 17.90 -21.41
C SER A 80 -20.70 17.44 -20.90
N LEU A 81 -20.42 17.59 -19.60
CA LEU A 81 -19.19 17.08 -18.97
C LEU A 81 -19.31 15.62 -18.51
N LEU A 82 -20.53 15.11 -18.32
CA LEU A 82 -20.84 13.72 -17.98
C LEU A 82 -20.08 12.66 -18.81
N PRO A 83 -20.01 12.73 -20.16
CA PRO A 83 -19.23 11.77 -20.94
C PRO A 83 -17.72 11.88 -20.68
N MET A 84 -17.18 13.09 -20.49
CA MET A 84 -15.76 13.29 -20.18
C MET A 84 -15.40 12.70 -18.81
N VAL A 85 -16.23 12.97 -17.80
CA VAL A 85 -16.07 12.40 -16.45
C VAL A 85 -16.17 10.87 -16.51
N ALA A 86 -17.14 10.32 -17.24
CA ALA A 86 -17.27 8.89 -17.41
C ALA A 86 -16.02 8.26 -18.06
N VAL A 87 -15.47 8.88 -19.11
CA VAL A 87 -14.23 8.41 -19.75
C VAL A 87 -13.06 8.46 -18.78
N VAL A 88 -12.88 9.55 -18.04
CA VAL A 88 -11.81 9.67 -17.04
C VAL A 88 -11.95 8.61 -15.96
N LEU A 89 -13.17 8.39 -15.43
CA LEU A 89 -13.43 7.35 -14.44
C LEU A 89 -13.14 5.95 -14.97
N VAL A 90 -13.50 5.66 -16.23
CA VAL A 90 -13.19 4.37 -16.86
C VAL A 90 -11.68 4.19 -17.01
N VAL A 91 -10.95 5.22 -17.46
CA VAL A 91 -9.49 5.15 -17.58
C VAL A 91 -8.84 4.93 -16.21
N LEU A 92 -9.26 5.67 -15.19
CA LEU A 92 -8.76 5.49 -13.81
C LEU A 92 -9.10 4.11 -13.26
N ALA A 93 -10.31 3.59 -13.52
CA ALA A 93 -10.70 2.25 -13.11
C ALA A 93 -9.82 1.20 -13.80
N LEU A 94 -9.58 1.30 -15.11
CA LEU A 94 -8.71 0.39 -15.86
C LEU A 94 -7.27 0.42 -15.33
N LEU A 95 -6.73 1.61 -15.05
CA LEU A 95 -5.41 1.75 -14.43
C LEU A 95 -5.37 1.12 -13.03
N GLY A 96 -6.41 1.33 -12.21
CA GLY A 96 -6.56 0.73 -10.89
C GLY A 96 -6.61 -0.80 -10.95
N PHE A 97 -7.42 -1.37 -11.84
CA PHE A 97 -7.49 -2.83 -12.05
C PHE A 97 -6.16 -3.40 -12.55
N GLY A 98 -5.50 -2.72 -13.48
CA GLY A 98 -4.16 -3.10 -13.93
C GLY A 98 -3.14 -3.11 -12.79
N TYR A 99 -3.15 -2.06 -11.95
CA TYR A 99 -2.29 -1.98 -10.78
C TYR A 99 -2.56 -3.11 -9.78
N LEU A 100 -3.84 -3.38 -9.47
CA LEU A 100 -4.25 -4.47 -8.58
C LEU A 100 -3.85 -5.86 -9.10
N LEU A 101 -3.96 -6.08 -10.42
CA LEU A 101 -3.56 -7.33 -11.05
C LEU A 101 -2.05 -7.54 -10.92
N VAL A 102 -1.26 -6.52 -11.29
CA VAL A 102 0.20 -6.59 -11.20
C VAL A 102 0.64 -6.75 -9.74
N GLY A 103 0.03 -6.04 -8.80
CA GLY A 103 0.29 -6.21 -7.37
C GLY A 103 -0.01 -7.60 -6.86
N SER A 104 -1.14 -8.18 -7.26
CA SER A 104 -1.53 -9.54 -6.86
C SER A 104 -0.53 -10.60 -7.35
N VAL A 105 0.04 -10.46 -8.56
CA VAL A 105 1.10 -11.35 -9.04
C VAL A 105 2.42 -11.09 -8.32
N LEU A 106 2.79 -9.81 -8.13
CA LEU A 106 4.06 -9.44 -7.49
C LEU A 106 4.15 -9.87 -6.02
N GLU A 107 3.04 -10.10 -5.34
CA GLU A 107 3.04 -10.71 -4.01
C GLU A 107 3.65 -12.11 -4.00
N PHE A 108 3.29 -12.96 -4.97
CA PHE A 108 3.87 -14.30 -5.10
C PHE A 108 5.35 -14.23 -5.47
N VAL A 109 5.71 -13.32 -6.39
CA VAL A 109 7.11 -13.06 -6.75
C VAL A 109 7.91 -12.58 -5.55
N PHE A 110 7.30 -11.80 -4.67
CA PHE A 110 7.95 -11.30 -3.47
C PHE A 110 8.20 -12.41 -2.45
N VAL A 111 7.18 -13.23 -2.18
CA VAL A 111 7.32 -14.40 -1.30
C VAL A 111 8.40 -15.34 -1.81
N ASP A 112 8.37 -15.70 -3.09
CA ASP A 112 9.37 -16.58 -3.72
C ASP A 112 10.78 -15.96 -3.66
N GLY A 113 10.91 -14.67 -3.98
CA GLY A 113 12.20 -13.97 -3.95
C GLY A 113 12.81 -13.86 -2.54
N VAL A 114 11.97 -13.68 -1.52
CA VAL A 114 12.34 -13.60 -0.10
C VAL A 114 12.72 -14.99 0.45
N SER A 115 11.95 -16.02 0.10
CA SER A 115 12.22 -17.43 0.45
C SER A 115 13.54 -17.92 -0.13
N ARG A 116 13.78 -17.68 -1.42
CA ARG A 116 15.01 -18.11 -2.12
C ARG A 116 16.20 -17.17 -1.95
N ARG A 117 16.05 -16.06 -1.21
CA ARG A 117 17.01 -14.94 -1.14
C ARG A 117 17.51 -14.43 -2.50
N SER A 118 16.72 -14.58 -3.56
CA SER A 118 17.09 -14.17 -4.92
C SER A 118 15.96 -13.40 -5.59
N VAL A 119 16.13 -12.08 -5.71
CA VAL A 119 15.08 -11.20 -6.24
C VAL A 119 15.13 -11.19 -7.76
N ARG A 120 14.31 -12.04 -8.40
CA ARG A 120 14.10 -12.11 -9.85
C ARG A 120 12.63 -11.81 -10.16
N ILE A 121 12.35 -10.96 -11.14
CA ILE A 121 10.97 -10.56 -11.46
C ILE A 121 10.42 -11.35 -12.65
N ARG A 122 11.14 -11.37 -13.78
CA ARG A 122 10.57 -11.82 -15.07
C ARG A 122 10.11 -13.29 -15.10
N ALA A 123 10.93 -14.21 -14.61
CA ALA A 123 10.61 -15.63 -14.64
C ALA A 123 9.49 -15.98 -13.63
N PRO A 124 9.62 -15.61 -12.32
CA PRO A 124 8.57 -15.93 -11.34
C PRO A 124 7.25 -15.22 -11.62
N PHE A 125 7.27 -14.03 -12.26
CA PHE A 125 6.04 -13.34 -12.64
C PHE A 125 5.18 -14.19 -13.57
N ARG A 126 5.77 -14.83 -14.59
CA ARG A 126 5.04 -15.70 -15.54
C ARG A 126 4.59 -17.01 -14.90
N GLU A 127 5.41 -17.56 -14.02
CA GLU A 127 5.14 -18.82 -13.32
C GLU A 127 3.97 -18.69 -12.36
N HIS A 128 3.84 -17.56 -11.65
CA HIS A 128 2.79 -17.34 -10.65
C HIS A 128 1.60 -16.51 -11.16
N LEU A 129 1.46 -16.33 -12.48
CA LEU A 129 0.34 -15.59 -13.07
C LEU A 129 -1.02 -16.19 -12.70
N HIS A 130 -1.13 -17.52 -12.67
CA HIS A 130 -2.39 -18.20 -12.36
C HIS A 130 -2.82 -17.99 -10.91
N LEU A 131 -1.88 -18.07 -9.97
CA LEU A 131 -2.13 -17.77 -8.55
C LEU A 131 -2.46 -16.29 -8.34
N GLY A 132 -1.69 -15.39 -8.97
CA GLY A 132 -1.94 -13.95 -8.94
C GLY A 132 -3.31 -13.56 -9.50
N LEU A 133 -3.75 -14.21 -10.59
CA LEU A 133 -5.08 -13.96 -11.19
C LEU A 133 -6.21 -14.44 -10.27
N ARG A 134 -6.04 -15.59 -9.61
CA ARG A 134 -7.01 -16.09 -8.61
C ARG A 134 -7.13 -15.13 -7.42
N LEU A 135 -6.01 -14.62 -6.92
CA LEU A 135 -5.98 -13.63 -5.84
C LEU A 135 -6.62 -12.31 -6.28
N PHE A 136 -6.29 -11.82 -7.48
CA PHE A 136 -6.89 -10.63 -8.06
C PHE A 136 -8.42 -10.76 -8.17
N ALA A 137 -8.91 -11.87 -8.74
CA ALA A 137 -10.35 -12.12 -8.87
C ALA A 137 -11.05 -12.13 -7.51
N PHE A 138 -10.43 -12.77 -6.50
CA PHE A 138 -10.94 -12.75 -5.12
C PHE A 138 -11.01 -11.32 -4.56
N ARG A 139 -9.95 -10.52 -4.70
CA ARG A 139 -9.91 -9.13 -4.21
C ARG A 139 -10.92 -8.25 -4.91
N VAL A 140 -11.07 -8.38 -6.23
CA VAL A 140 -12.06 -7.64 -7.01
C VAL A 140 -13.47 -8.02 -6.56
N LEU A 141 -13.75 -9.31 -6.36
CA LEU A 141 -15.06 -9.77 -5.89
C LEU A 141 -15.39 -9.22 -4.49
N VAL A 142 -14.44 -9.29 -3.56
CA VAL A 142 -14.59 -8.72 -2.20
C VAL A 142 -14.78 -7.20 -2.27
N GLY A 143 -13.98 -6.51 -3.08
CA GLY A 143 -14.11 -5.07 -3.29
C GLY A 143 -15.46 -4.67 -3.86
N LEU A 144 -15.96 -5.41 -4.86
CA LEU A 144 -17.30 -5.21 -5.42
C LEU A 144 -18.40 -5.48 -4.41
N LEU A 145 -18.25 -6.48 -3.54
CA LEU A 145 -19.22 -6.76 -2.48
C LEU A 145 -19.29 -5.62 -1.46
N ILE A 146 -18.14 -5.09 -1.03
CA ILE A 146 -18.08 -3.91 -0.14
C ILE A 146 -18.68 -2.69 -0.83
N LEU A 147 -18.32 -2.47 -2.10
CA LEU A 147 -18.86 -1.36 -2.87
C LEU A 147 -20.38 -1.48 -2.96
N ALA A 148 -20.92 -2.66 -3.26
CA ALA A 148 -22.35 -2.92 -3.30
C ALA A 148 -23.01 -2.67 -1.93
N LEU A 149 -22.38 -3.11 -0.83
CA LEU A 149 -22.89 -2.92 0.53
C LEU A 149 -23.08 -1.43 0.89
N VAL A 150 -22.24 -0.54 0.35
CA VAL A 150 -22.33 0.91 0.58
C VAL A 150 -23.16 1.62 -0.49
N ALA A 151 -22.96 1.25 -1.76
CA ALA A 151 -23.58 1.92 -2.90
C ALA A 151 -25.08 1.63 -3.02
N ILE A 152 -25.53 0.40 -2.72
CA ILE A 152 -26.95 0.03 -2.78
C ILE A 152 -27.81 0.86 -1.81
N PRO A 153 -27.51 0.94 -0.49
CA PRO A 153 -28.33 1.74 0.43
C PRO A 153 -28.24 3.23 0.11
N LEU A 154 -27.08 3.73 -0.33
CA LEU A 154 -26.91 5.13 -0.73
C LEU A 154 -27.75 5.45 -1.97
N ALA A 155 -27.70 4.60 -3.00
CA ALA A 155 -28.53 4.74 -4.19
C ALA A 155 -30.02 4.66 -3.85
N GLY A 156 -30.42 3.74 -2.96
CA GLY A 156 -31.79 3.65 -2.46
C GLY A 156 -32.26 4.93 -1.75
N ALA A 157 -31.41 5.54 -0.92
CA ALA A 157 -31.73 6.80 -0.24
C ALA A 157 -31.87 7.97 -1.24
N VAL A 158 -30.96 8.07 -2.21
CA VAL A 158 -30.99 9.13 -3.23
C VAL A 158 -32.18 8.97 -4.16
N LEU A 159 -32.41 7.76 -4.70
CA LEU A 159 -33.52 7.48 -5.61
C LEU A 159 -34.88 7.53 -4.91
N GLY A 160 -34.93 7.21 -3.61
CA GLY A 160 -36.11 7.31 -2.77
C GLY A 160 -36.49 8.75 -2.39
N GLY A 161 -35.73 9.76 -2.84
CA GLY A 161 -36.02 11.18 -2.58
C GLY A 161 -35.82 11.58 -1.12
N VAL A 162 -35.02 10.84 -0.36
CA VAL A 162 -34.81 11.14 1.06
C VAL A 162 -33.94 12.41 1.16
N GLY A 163 -34.56 13.54 1.49
CA GLY A 163 -33.86 14.82 1.61
C GLY A 163 -32.82 14.79 2.73
N LEU A 164 -31.68 15.46 2.52
CA LEU A 164 -30.61 15.63 3.50
C LEU A 164 -31.14 16.38 4.74
N SER A 165 -31.65 15.62 5.70
CA SER A 165 -32.21 16.14 6.95
C SER A 165 -31.24 15.89 8.12
N PRO A 166 -31.28 16.69 9.19
CA PRO A 166 -30.52 16.40 10.41
C PRO A 166 -30.81 14.99 10.98
N ALA A 167 -32.04 14.48 10.79
CA ALA A 167 -32.42 13.12 11.16
C ALA A 167 -31.66 12.04 10.36
N LEU A 168 -31.34 12.30 9.08
CA LEU A 168 -30.45 11.42 8.31
C LEU A 168 -29.02 11.42 8.85
N PHE A 169 -28.51 12.55 9.35
CA PHE A 169 -27.17 12.57 9.97
C PHE A 169 -27.15 11.75 11.26
N LEU A 170 -28.22 11.81 12.06
CA LEU A 170 -28.39 10.96 13.25
C LEU A 170 -28.48 9.46 12.91
N LEU A 171 -29.13 9.10 11.80
CA LEU A 171 -29.19 7.71 11.31
C LEU A 171 -27.91 7.28 10.55
N ALA A 172 -27.19 8.22 9.95
CA ALA A 172 -25.94 7.97 9.24
C ALA A 172 -24.83 7.58 10.21
N LEU A 173 -24.85 8.06 11.46
CA LEU A 173 -23.85 7.71 12.47
C LEU A 173 -23.78 6.20 12.78
N PRO A 174 -24.89 5.51 13.15
CA PRO A 174 -24.85 4.06 13.36
C PRO A 174 -24.55 3.28 12.07
N VAL A 175 -25.04 3.74 10.91
CA VAL A 175 -24.70 3.13 9.62
C VAL A 175 -23.21 3.25 9.33
N LEU A 176 -22.62 4.42 9.56
CA LEU A 176 -21.18 4.68 9.39
C LEU A 176 -20.35 3.81 10.35
N LEU A 177 -20.79 3.62 11.60
CA LEU A 177 -20.13 2.70 12.53
C LEU A 177 -20.19 1.25 12.06
N VAL A 178 -21.34 0.78 11.57
CA VAL A 178 -21.48 -0.57 11.03
C VAL A 178 -20.61 -0.75 9.78
N VAL A 179 -20.65 0.20 8.84
CA VAL A 179 -19.80 0.18 7.63
C VAL A 179 -18.33 0.23 8.00
N GLY A 180 -17.94 1.07 8.98
CA GLY A 180 -16.58 1.16 9.49
C GLY A 180 -16.11 -0.14 10.15
N LEU A 181 -16.96 -0.78 10.94
CA LEU A 181 -16.67 -2.09 11.54
C LEU A 181 -16.52 -3.18 10.47
N VAL A 182 -17.42 -3.22 9.49
CA VAL A 182 -17.33 -4.16 8.37
C VAL A 182 -16.05 -3.92 7.57
N ALA A 183 -15.71 -2.66 7.27
CA ALA A 183 -14.48 -2.31 6.58
C ALA A 183 -13.24 -2.72 7.38
N LEU A 184 -13.26 -2.57 8.71
CA LEU A 184 -12.18 -3.02 9.59
C LEU A 184 -12.02 -4.54 9.55
N VAL A 185 -13.12 -5.30 9.71
CA VAL A 185 -13.09 -6.76 9.67
C VAL A 185 -12.59 -7.25 8.31
N VAL A 186 -13.11 -6.69 7.21
CA VAL A 186 -12.65 -7.05 5.86
C VAL A 186 -11.18 -6.67 5.66
N GLY A 187 -10.74 -5.55 6.21
CA GLY A 187 -9.35 -5.13 6.19
C GLY A 187 -8.43 -6.18 6.83
N VAL A 188 -8.78 -6.66 8.03
CA VAL A 188 -8.05 -7.73 8.73
C VAL A 188 -8.05 -9.03 7.92
N VAL A 189 -9.18 -9.42 7.34
CA VAL A 189 -9.28 -10.64 6.51
C VAL A 189 -8.41 -10.53 5.27
N LEU A 190 -8.41 -9.40 4.56
CA LEU A 190 -7.56 -9.17 3.40
C LEU A 190 -6.08 -9.14 3.77
N GLN A 191 -5.75 -8.60 4.96
CA GLN A 191 -4.39 -8.62 5.50
C GLN A 191 -3.93 -10.05 5.77
N LEU A 192 -4.72 -10.85 6.51
CA LEU A 192 -4.43 -12.27 6.77
C LEU A 192 -4.36 -13.10 5.47
N THR A 193 -5.17 -12.76 4.47
CA THR A 193 -5.07 -13.36 3.14
C THR A 193 -3.68 -13.12 2.55
N THR A 194 -3.20 -11.88 2.62
CA THR A 194 -1.92 -11.48 2.03
C THR A 194 -0.72 -12.02 2.81
N ASP A 195 -0.85 -12.10 4.14
CA ASP A 195 0.25 -12.49 5.03
C ASP A 195 0.38 -14.01 5.16
N LEU A 196 -0.72 -14.75 5.19
CA LEU A 196 -0.72 -16.18 5.49
C LEU A 196 -1.23 -17.03 4.32
N VAL A 197 -2.35 -16.65 3.71
CA VAL A 197 -2.97 -17.46 2.63
C VAL A 197 -2.14 -17.40 1.36
N VAL A 198 -1.56 -16.26 0.99
CA VAL A 198 -0.72 -16.12 -0.21
C VAL A 198 0.52 -17.03 -0.14
N PRO A 199 1.31 -17.06 0.96
CA PRO A 199 2.36 -18.06 1.11
C PRO A 199 1.86 -19.52 1.06
N THR A 200 0.72 -19.84 1.67
CA THR A 200 0.14 -21.19 1.59
C THR A 200 -0.26 -21.57 0.15
N MET A 201 -0.85 -20.64 -0.59
CA MET A 201 -1.19 -20.82 -2.01
C MET A 201 0.06 -21.11 -2.83
N LEU A 202 1.18 -20.44 -2.52
CA LEU A 202 2.47 -20.68 -3.17
C LEU A 202 3.06 -22.04 -2.81
N ALA A 203 3.00 -22.43 -1.53
CA ALA A 203 3.56 -23.67 -1.03
C ALA A 203 2.85 -24.93 -1.56
N GLU A 204 1.52 -24.86 -1.66
CA GLU A 204 0.67 -26.02 -1.99
C GLU A 204 0.03 -25.94 -3.40
N ASP A 205 0.32 -24.89 -4.19
CA ASP A 205 -0.30 -24.58 -5.50
C ASP A 205 -1.85 -24.62 -5.48
N ARG A 206 -2.42 -23.99 -4.45
CA ARG A 206 -3.86 -24.00 -4.16
C ARG A 206 -4.58 -22.70 -4.52
N GLY A 207 -5.90 -22.77 -4.69
CA GLY A 207 -6.74 -21.59 -4.85
C GLY A 207 -6.89 -20.79 -3.55
N VAL A 208 -7.39 -19.56 -3.64
CA VAL A 208 -7.59 -18.68 -2.46
C VAL A 208 -8.53 -19.32 -1.43
N LEU A 209 -9.60 -19.96 -1.89
CA LEU A 209 -10.58 -20.62 -1.00
C LEU A 209 -9.96 -21.85 -0.31
N ASP A 210 -9.24 -22.69 -1.06
CA ASP A 210 -8.56 -23.87 -0.52
C ASP A 210 -7.45 -23.47 0.47
N GLY A 211 -6.72 -22.39 0.16
CA GLY A 211 -5.73 -21.80 1.07
C GLY A 211 -6.37 -21.30 2.36
N TRP A 212 -7.54 -20.65 2.29
CA TRP A 212 -8.32 -20.28 3.47
C TRP A 212 -8.81 -21.49 4.27
N GLN A 213 -9.27 -22.56 3.60
CA GLN A 213 -9.65 -23.81 4.26
C GLN A 213 -8.48 -24.47 4.99
N ARG A 214 -7.25 -24.30 4.49
CA ARG A 214 -6.02 -24.79 5.12
C ARG A 214 -5.58 -23.95 6.32
N VAL A 215 -5.69 -22.62 6.22
CA VAL A 215 -5.21 -21.67 7.23
C VAL A 215 -6.22 -21.44 8.35
N TYR A 216 -7.52 -21.43 8.06
CA TYR A 216 -8.57 -21.16 9.05
C TYR A 216 -8.54 -22.08 10.29
N PRO A 217 -8.35 -23.41 10.17
CA PRO A 217 -8.21 -24.28 11.33
C PRO A 217 -7.01 -23.93 12.21
N LEU A 218 -5.87 -23.51 11.62
CA LEU A 218 -4.67 -23.10 12.34
C LEU A 218 -4.92 -21.82 13.16
N LEU A 219 -5.57 -20.83 12.53
CA LEU A 219 -5.94 -19.58 13.21
C LEU A 219 -6.92 -19.82 14.35
N ARG A 220 -7.82 -20.79 14.20
CA ARG A 220 -8.81 -21.13 15.21
C ARG A 220 -8.20 -21.94 16.37
N SER A 221 -7.29 -22.86 16.09
CA SER A 221 -6.61 -23.65 17.13
C SER A 221 -5.71 -22.76 17.99
N GLU A 222 -5.05 -21.78 17.37
CA GLU A 222 -4.14 -20.84 18.04
C GLU A 222 -4.65 -19.39 17.97
N TRP A 223 -5.90 -19.19 18.42
CA TRP A 223 -6.54 -17.88 18.36
C TRP A 223 -5.82 -16.80 19.19
N GLU A 224 -5.18 -17.18 20.30
CA GLU A 224 -4.40 -16.26 21.15
C GLU A 224 -3.16 -15.74 20.41
N GLN A 225 -2.43 -16.63 19.74
CA GLN A 225 -1.25 -16.27 18.94
C GLN A 225 -1.67 -15.46 17.71
N THR A 226 -2.79 -15.82 17.08
CA THR A 226 -3.35 -15.06 15.94
C THR A 226 -3.73 -13.64 16.35
N ALA A 227 -4.42 -13.48 17.49
CA ALA A 227 -4.81 -12.18 18.00
C ALA A 227 -3.57 -11.33 18.35
N LEU A 228 -2.56 -11.94 19.00
CA LEU A 228 -1.31 -11.27 19.31
C LEU A 228 -0.54 -10.87 18.05
N TYR A 229 -0.45 -11.75 17.05
CA TYR A 229 0.14 -11.46 15.76
C TYR A 229 -0.51 -10.26 15.10
N VAL A 230 -1.85 -10.23 15.01
CA VAL A 230 -2.59 -9.11 14.42
C VAL A 230 -2.29 -7.82 15.19
N LEU A 231 -2.31 -7.85 16.52
CA LEU A 231 -2.04 -6.67 17.36
C LEU A 231 -0.61 -6.15 17.16
N VAL A 232 0.40 -7.02 17.23
CA VAL A 232 1.82 -6.66 17.04
C VAL A 232 2.03 -6.15 15.62
N ARG A 233 1.45 -6.81 14.62
CA ARG A 233 1.52 -6.39 13.22
C ARG A 233 0.98 -4.98 13.00
N TYR A 234 -0.19 -4.66 13.54
CA TYR A 234 -0.76 -3.31 13.45
C TYR A 234 0.06 -2.28 14.23
N ALA A 235 0.55 -2.62 15.42
CA ALA A 235 1.41 -1.73 16.20
C ALA A 235 2.72 -1.40 15.44
N LEU A 236 3.35 -2.41 14.85
CA LEU A 236 4.53 -2.24 13.99
C LEU A 236 4.20 -1.44 12.74
N ALA A 237 3.03 -1.65 12.11
CA ALA A 237 2.62 -0.91 10.93
C ALA A 237 2.47 0.58 11.24
N ILE A 238 1.87 0.93 12.38
CA ILE A 238 1.75 2.31 12.85
C ILE A 238 3.14 2.91 13.10
N GLY A 239 4.01 2.21 13.84
CA GLY A 239 5.37 2.67 14.11
C GLY A 239 6.19 2.86 12.82
N ALA A 240 6.11 1.91 11.91
CA ALA A 240 6.77 1.96 10.61
C ALA A 240 6.23 3.11 9.74
N ALA A 241 4.91 3.35 9.73
CA ALA A 241 4.31 4.47 9.00
C ALA A 241 4.82 5.82 9.51
N ILE A 242 4.94 5.99 10.83
CA ILE A 242 5.49 7.22 11.44
C ILE A 242 6.96 7.40 11.04
N VAL A 243 7.78 6.37 11.20
CA VAL A 243 9.23 6.42 10.89
C VAL A 243 9.45 6.67 9.40
N VAL A 244 8.81 5.89 8.53
CA VAL A 244 8.90 6.06 7.08
C VAL A 244 8.42 7.44 6.67
N GLY A 245 7.26 7.87 7.17
CA GLY A 245 6.71 9.20 6.88
C GLY A 245 7.68 10.32 7.24
N LEU A 246 8.25 10.27 8.45
CA LEU A 246 9.24 11.24 8.90
C LEU A 246 10.50 11.24 8.02
N VAL A 247 11.05 10.06 7.72
CA VAL A 247 12.24 9.92 6.87
C VAL A 247 11.96 10.43 5.45
N VAL A 248 10.81 10.09 4.86
CA VAL A 248 10.43 10.57 3.53
C VAL A 248 10.27 12.08 3.53
N VAL A 249 9.63 12.68 4.55
CA VAL A 249 9.50 14.15 4.66
C VAL A 249 10.88 14.81 4.75
N LEU A 250 11.77 14.32 5.61
CA LEU A 250 13.12 14.88 5.75
C LEU A 250 13.91 14.77 4.44
N LEU A 251 13.87 13.61 3.78
CA LEU A 251 14.53 13.43 2.49
C LEU A 251 13.88 14.26 1.38
N ALA A 252 12.56 14.44 1.41
CA ALA A 252 11.85 15.30 0.46
C ALA A 252 12.25 16.76 0.60
N LEU A 253 12.57 17.24 1.81
CA LEU A 253 13.14 18.57 2.04
C LEU A 253 14.55 18.68 1.49
N VAL A 254 15.40 17.68 1.71
CA VAL A 254 16.76 17.65 1.16
C VAL A 254 16.72 17.64 -0.38
N VAL A 255 15.86 16.81 -0.96
CA VAL A 255 15.63 16.76 -2.41
C VAL A 255 15.02 18.08 -2.91
N ALA A 256 14.21 18.79 -2.12
CA ALA A 256 13.63 20.06 -2.56
C ALA A 256 14.68 21.14 -2.81
N LEU A 257 15.81 21.14 -2.07
CA LEU A 257 16.84 22.18 -2.19
C LEU A 257 17.30 22.44 -3.65
N PRO A 258 17.78 21.45 -4.42
CA PRO A 258 18.15 21.67 -5.81
C PRO A 258 16.97 22.13 -6.68
N PHE A 259 15.76 21.61 -6.46
CA PHE A 259 14.58 21.99 -7.27
C PHE A 259 14.09 23.40 -6.97
N VAL A 260 14.19 23.86 -5.72
CA VAL A 260 13.88 25.24 -5.34
C VAL A 260 14.88 26.21 -5.94
N VAL A 261 16.18 25.85 -5.95
CA VAL A 261 17.20 26.67 -6.62
C VAL A 261 16.95 26.76 -8.12
N VAL A 262 16.79 25.62 -8.79
CA VAL A 262 16.53 25.58 -10.25
C VAL A 262 15.22 26.27 -10.59
N GLY A 263 14.14 25.95 -9.88
CA GLY A 263 12.82 26.54 -10.08
C GLY A 263 12.79 28.03 -9.80
N GLY A 264 13.49 28.49 -8.75
CA GLY A 264 13.61 29.91 -8.41
C GLY A 264 14.41 30.70 -9.44
N VAL A 265 15.54 30.17 -9.92
CA VAL A 265 16.31 30.79 -11.00
C VAL A 265 15.48 30.89 -12.29
N LEU A 266 14.79 29.82 -12.66
CA LEU A 266 13.88 29.83 -13.81
C LEU A 266 12.75 30.84 -13.61
N TYR A 267 12.09 30.84 -12.46
CA TYR A 267 11.02 31.78 -12.14
C TYR A 267 11.46 33.24 -12.31
N VAL A 268 12.61 33.61 -11.73
CA VAL A 268 13.16 34.98 -11.86
C VAL A 268 13.53 35.31 -13.31
N ALA A 269 14.15 34.37 -14.03
CA ALA A 269 14.53 34.55 -15.44
C ALA A 269 13.32 34.68 -16.37
N LEU A 270 12.19 34.05 -16.04
CA LEU A 270 10.95 34.19 -16.79
C LEU A 270 10.18 35.48 -16.45
N LEU A 271 10.28 35.96 -15.21
CA LEU A 271 9.70 37.27 -14.88
C LEU A 271 10.40 38.41 -15.62
N SER A 272 11.71 38.31 -15.85
CA SER A 272 12.47 39.35 -16.56
C SER A 272 12.14 39.45 -18.07
N THR A 273 11.45 38.46 -18.64
CA THR A 273 11.01 38.46 -20.05
C THR A 273 9.58 38.98 -20.26
N GLY A 274 8.93 39.50 -19.22
CA GLY A 274 7.59 40.09 -19.30
C GLY A 274 6.48 39.30 -18.61
N GLY A 275 6.83 38.26 -17.84
CA GLY A 275 5.91 37.52 -16.97
C GLY A 275 5.78 36.02 -17.30
N LEU A 276 5.05 35.29 -16.45
CA LEU A 276 4.77 33.87 -16.66
C LEU A 276 3.64 33.67 -17.67
N GLY A 277 4.00 33.65 -18.96
CA GLY A 277 3.10 33.12 -20.01
C GLY A 277 2.82 31.63 -19.83
N THR A 278 1.97 31.04 -20.69
CA THR A 278 1.62 29.60 -20.67
C THR A 278 2.85 28.69 -20.62
N VAL A 279 3.89 29.04 -21.38
CA VAL A 279 5.15 28.28 -21.45
C VAL A 279 5.88 28.30 -20.11
N GLY A 280 5.85 29.42 -19.39
CA GLY A 280 6.50 29.54 -18.09
C GLY A 280 5.88 28.66 -17.02
N TRP A 281 4.55 28.65 -16.96
CA TRP A 281 3.81 27.73 -16.09
C TRP A 281 4.06 26.27 -16.43
N PHE A 282 4.13 25.93 -17.73
CA PHE A 282 4.47 24.58 -18.15
C PHE A 282 5.87 24.16 -17.68
N VAL A 283 6.89 25.00 -17.86
CA VAL A 283 8.27 24.71 -17.42
C VAL A 283 8.35 24.52 -15.91
N LEU A 284 7.73 25.42 -15.12
CA LEU A 284 7.69 25.28 -13.66
C LEU A 284 6.89 24.05 -13.22
N GLY A 285 5.81 23.72 -13.93
CA GLY A 285 5.05 22.50 -13.72
C GLY A 285 5.88 21.24 -13.96
N VAL A 286 6.74 21.21 -14.98
CA VAL A 286 7.68 20.11 -15.23
C VAL A 286 8.69 19.98 -14.09
N VAL A 287 9.25 21.09 -13.60
CA VAL A 287 10.17 21.07 -12.44
C VAL A 287 9.47 20.52 -11.20
N GLY A 288 8.23 20.94 -10.93
CA GLY A 288 7.42 20.42 -9.84
C GLY A 288 7.09 18.93 -9.99
N ALA A 289 6.76 18.47 -11.20
CA ALA A 289 6.51 17.06 -11.49
C ALA A 289 7.76 16.19 -11.29
N LEU A 290 8.93 16.68 -11.71
CA LEU A 290 10.21 16.00 -11.50
C LEU A 290 10.59 15.95 -10.01
N TYR A 291 10.30 16.99 -9.24
CA TYR A 291 10.44 16.98 -7.79
C TYR A 291 9.54 15.90 -7.17
N GLY A 292 8.25 15.90 -7.52
CA GLY A 292 7.28 14.90 -7.04
C GLY A 292 7.71 13.47 -7.37
N LEU A 293 8.16 13.22 -8.61
CA LEU A 293 8.69 11.93 -9.03
C LEU A 293 9.92 11.52 -8.21
N SER A 294 10.83 12.47 -7.93
CA SER A 294 12.02 12.21 -7.11
C SER A 294 11.64 11.82 -5.69
N VAL A 295 10.67 12.50 -5.08
CA VAL A 295 10.15 12.17 -3.75
C VAL A 295 9.49 10.79 -3.73
N VAL A 296 8.70 10.44 -4.75
CA VAL A 296 8.10 9.10 -4.89
C VAL A 296 9.17 8.02 -4.96
N VAL A 297 10.20 8.21 -5.79
CA VAL A 297 11.31 7.25 -5.92
C VAL A 297 12.01 7.08 -4.57
N VAL A 298 12.39 8.17 -3.91
CA VAL A 298 13.03 8.12 -2.59
C VAL A 298 12.13 7.39 -1.56
N GLY A 299 10.83 7.71 -1.55
CA GLY A 299 9.85 7.05 -0.70
C GLY A 299 9.80 5.54 -0.89
N LEU A 300 9.87 5.06 -2.14
CA LEU A 300 9.92 3.64 -2.44
C LEU A 300 11.18 2.96 -1.88
N PHE A 301 12.35 3.59 -2.01
CA PHE A 301 13.58 3.05 -1.42
C PHE A 301 13.52 2.99 0.11
N VAL A 302 12.95 4.01 0.76
CA VAL A 302 12.76 4.02 2.22
C VAL A 302 11.80 2.91 2.69
N GLN A 303 10.82 2.56 1.87
CA GLN A 303 9.85 1.50 2.18
C GLN A 303 10.39 0.08 2.01
N VAL A 304 11.42 -0.14 1.18
CA VAL A 304 11.97 -1.48 0.89
C VAL A 304 12.28 -2.29 2.15
N PRO A 305 13.01 -1.77 3.17
CA PRO A 305 13.29 -2.53 4.39
C PRO A 305 12.05 -2.88 5.17
N VAL A 306 11.08 -1.96 5.24
CA VAL A 306 9.83 -2.13 6.00
C VAL A 306 8.97 -3.22 5.36
N VAL A 307 8.76 -3.15 4.04
CA VAL A 307 7.97 -4.14 3.29
C VAL A 307 8.62 -5.53 3.38
N THR A 308 9.95 -5.60 3.31
CA THR A 308 10.72 -6.85 3.47
C THR A 308 10.61 -7.43 4.87
N TYR A 309 10.72 -6.58 5.90
CA TYR A 309 10.57 -6.97 7.29
C TYR A 309 9.20 -7.57 7.59
N PHE A 310 8.13 -6.90 7.17
CA PHE A 310 6.78 -7.40 7.34
C PHE A 310 6.55 -8.73 6.62
N ARG A 311 7.16 -8.93 5.45
CA ARG A 311 7.05 -10.19 4.74
C ARG A 311 7.76 -11.32 5.46
N TYR A 312 9.00 -11.12 5.91
CA TYR A 312 9.70 -12.11 6.72
C TYR A 312 8.96 -12.43 8.01
N TYR A 313 8.48 -11.40 8.73
CA TYR A 313 7.71 -11.59 9.97
C TYR A 313 6.50 -12.49 9.76
N ALA A 314 5.71 -12.25 8.70
CA ALA A 314 4.57 -13.11 8.36
C ALA A 314 4.98 -14.55 8.02
N LEU A 315 6.06 -14.74 7.25
CA LEU A 315 6.55 -16.08 6.86
C LEU A 315 7.08 -16.88 8.05
N PHE A 316 7.82 -16.25 8.96
CA PHE A 316 8.30 -16.90 10.18
C PHE A 316 7.14 -17.32 11.08
N VAL A 317 6.16 -16.43 11.29
CA VAL A 317 4.95 -16.74 12.06
C VAL A 317 4.16 -17.88 11.42
N LEU A 318 4.03 -17.90 10.09
CA LEU A 318 3.37 -19.00 9.38
C LEU A 318 4.10 -20.33 9.60
N GLY A 319 5.43 -20.33 9.57
CA GLY A 319 6.25 -21.51 9.83
C GLY A 319 6.22 -21.99 11.30
N GLU A 320 5.85 -21.14 12.27
CA GLU A 320 5.57 -21.58 13.65
C GLU A 320 4.21 -22.26 13.76
N PHE A 321 3.18 -21.75 13.07
CA PHE A 321 1.86 -22.36 13.05
C PHE A 321 1.85 -23.74 12.39
N ASP A 322 2.63 -23.92 11.33
CA ASP A 322 2.75 -25.20 10.65
C ASP A 322 4.13 -25.35 9.97
N PRO A 323 4.97 -26.29 10.44
CA PRO A 323 6.28 -26.55 9.83
C PRO A 323 6.21 -26.95 8.35
N ALA A 324 5.09 -27.51 7.88
CA ALA A 324 4.93 -27.85 6.46
C ALA A 324 4.76 -26.61 5.56
N LEU A 325 4.41 -25.46 6.15
CA LEU A 325 4.26 -24.17 5.47
C LEU A 325 5.47 -23.24 5.70
N ASP A 326 6.54 -23.73 6.31
CA ASP A 326 7.77 -22.95 6.54
C ASP A 326 8.60 -22.78 5.26
N LEU A 327 8.21 -21.79 4.45
CA LEU A 327 8.93 -21.39 3.24
C LEU A 327 10.30 -20.75 3.52
N VAL A 328 10.62 -20.45 4.77
CA VAL A 328 11.85 -19.78 5.19
C VAL A 328 12.69 -20.64 6.12
N ALA A 329 12.47 -21.96 6.16
CA ALA A 329 13.19 -22.90 7.02
C ALA A 329 14.72 -22.82 6.86
N SER A 330 15.21 -22.71 5.63
CA SER A 330 16.64 -22.53 5.35
C SER A 330 17.16 -21.18 5.86
N VAL A 331 16.36 -20.12 5.73
CA VAL A 331 16.69 -18.77 6.23
C VAL A 331 16.71 -18.77 7.76
N ARG A 332 15.78 -19.47 8.40
CA ARG A 332 15.68 -19.65 9.86
C ARG A 332 16.94 -20.32 10.41
N ALA A 333 17.37 -21.42 9.80
CA ALA A 333 18.58 -22.13 10.18
C ALA A 333 19.82 -21.22 10.14
N ASP A 334 20.00 -20.48 9.04
CA ASP A 334 21.15 -19.57 8.90
C ASP A 334 21.18 -18.44 9.93
N VAL A 335 20.00 -17.95 10.35
CA VAL A 335 19.87 -16.86 11.33
C VAL A 335 20.07 -17.39 12.76
N GLY A 336 19.55 -18.57 13.08
CA GLY A 336 19.76 -19.24 14.38
C GLY A 336 21.23 -19.63 14.61
N ASP A 337 21.91 -20.15 13.59
CA ASP A 337 23.34 -20.46 13.65
C ASP A 337 24.21 -19.21 13.88
N ALA A 338 23.71 -18.02 13.51
CA ALA A 338 24.39 -16.75 13.74
C ALA A 338 24.19 -16.21 15.16
N SER A 339 23.03 -16.46 15.80
CA SER A 339 22.83 -16.08 17.20
C SER A 339 23.68 -16.91 18.14
N ASP A 340 23.72 -18.23 17.96
CA ASP A 340 24.50 -19.13 18.83
C ASP A 340 26.01 -18.82 18.77
N ARG A 341 26.52 -18.41 17.61
CA ARG A 341 27.90 -17.95 17.46
C ARG A 341 28.19 -16.63 18.16
N THR A 342 27.20 -15.75 18.25
CA THR A 342 27.38 -14.44 18.90
C THR A 342 27.39 -14.62 20.43
N ASP A 343 26.48 -15.45 20.95
CA ASP A 343 26.37 -15.75 22.39
C ASP A 343 27.55 -16.58 22.91
N ALA A 344 28.17 -17.41 22.07
CA ALA A 344 29.38 -18.16 22.43
C ALA A 344 30.66 -17.30 22.50
N THR A 345 30.61 -16.05 22.05
CA THR A 345 31.77 -15.13 22.00
C THR A 345 31.67 -13.92 22.93
N GLY A 346 30.56 -13.76 23.65
CA GLY A 346 30.34 -12.73 24.67
C GLY A 346 30.52 -13.26 26.08
#